data_AF-A0A382EVV0-F1
#
_entry.id   AF-A0A382EVV0-F1
#
_cell.length_a   1.000
_cell.length_b   1.000
_cell.length_c   1.000
_cell.angle_alpha   90.00
_cell.angle_beta   90.00
_cell.angle_gamma   90.00
#
_symmetry.space_group_name_H-M   'P 1'
#
loop_
_entity.id
_entity.type
_entity.pdbx_description
1 polymer ?
#
loop_
_entity_poly.entity_id
_entity_poly.type
_entity_poly.pdbx_seq_one_letter_code
_entity_poly.pdbx_strand_id
1 'polypeptide(L)'
;MSSGILALLSFLPIISVAVFLVMLRWPASRAMPIAYVVAVILAYYIWQVPIRQVLAASINGLIVAGTLIYIIFGAILLLNTLQKSGAIQTIRQGFSDITPDRRIQVIIIAWLFGSFIEGSAGFGTPAAVAVPLMVGLG
;
A
#
# COMPACT_ATOMS: atom_id res chain seq x y z
N MET A 1 33.71 11.96 -1.38
CA MET A 1 32.68 12.73 -0.61
C MET A 1 32.69 12.22 0.82
N SER A 2 32.47 13.07 1.82
CA SER A 2 32.40 12.59 3.21
C SER A 2 31.14 11.73 3.40
N SER A 3 31.21 10.77 4.32
CA SER A 3 30.08 9.85 4.60
C SER A 3 28.81 10.57 5.00
N GLY A 4 28.92 11.72 5.69
CA GLY A 4 27.78 12.56 6.05
C GLY A 4 27.04 13.14 4.84
N ILE A 5 27.76 13.53 3.78
CA ILE A 5 27.12 14.04 2.55
C ILE A 5 26.44 12.91 1.80
N LEU A 6 27.06 11.73 1.72
CA LEU A 6 26.44 10.55 1.09
C LEU A 6 25.16 10.12 1.82
N ALA A 7 25.16 10.19 3.15
CA ALA A 7 23.98 9.93 3.96
C ALA A 7 22.85 10.94 3.63
N LEU A 8 23.15 12.23 3.60
CA LEU A 8 22.16 13.26 3.23
C LEU A 8 21.58 13.04 1.82
N LEU A 9 22.43 12.72 0.85
CA LEU A 9 21.99 12.44 -0.51
C LEU A 9 21.09 11.19 -0.57
N SER A 10 21.36 10.17 0.24
CA SER A 10 20.52 8.96 0.30
C SER A 10 19.10 9.22 0.81
N PHE A 11 18.90 10.29 1.59
CA PHE A 11 17.57 10.71 2.05
C PHE A 11 16.77 11.49 1.00
N LEU A 12 17.37 12.01 -0.07
CA LEU A 12 16.69 12.87 -1.03
C LEU A 12 15.45 12.23 -1.68
N PRO A 13 15.44 10.95 -2.10
CA PRO A 13 14.22 10.33 -2.61
C PRO A 13 13.09 10.34 -1.58
N ILE A 14 13.40 10.05 -0.31
CA ILE A 14 12.43 10.03 0.79
C ILE A 14 11.89 11.45 1.06
N ILE A 15 12.79 12.44 1.13
CA ILE A 15 12.43 13.85 1.31
C ILE A 15 11.55 14.31 0.15
N SER A 16 11.87 13.92 -1.09
CA SER A 16 11.06 14.28 -2.25
C SER A 16 9.62 13.76 -2.11
N VAL A 17 9.44 12.51 -1.70
CA VAL A 17 8.11 11.94 -1.43
C VAL A 17 7.39 12.73 -0.34
N ALA A 18 8.06 13.02 0.78
CA ALA A 18 7.46 13.78 1.89
C ALA A 18 7.03 15.19 1.44
N VAL A 19 7.87 15.90 0.69
CA VAL A 19 7.56 17.24 0.19
C VAL A 19 6.39 17.20 -0.79
N PHE A 20 6.41 16.31 -1.78
CA PHE A 20 5.34 16.27 -2.79
C PHE A 20 4.01 15.73 -2.23
N LEU A 21 4.03 14.67 -1.43
CA LEU A 21 2.80 14.06 -0.91
C LEU A 21 2.24 14.76 0.33
N VAL A 22 3.08 15.15 1.29
CA VAL A 22 2.61 15.66 2.59
C VAL A 22 2.48 17.18 2.54
N MET A 23 3.51 17.87 2.05
CA MET A 23 3.54 19.33 2.07
C MET A 23 2.72 19.93 0.92
N LEU A 24 2.96 19.46 -0.32
CA LEU A 24 2.27 19.94 -1.52
C LEU A 24 0.95 19.21 -1.81
N ARG A 25 0.69 18.09 -1.12
CA ARG A 25 -0.54 17.28 -1.27
C ARG A 25 -0.81 16.84 -2.70
N TRP A 26 0.25 16.58 -3.47
CA TRP A 26 0.12 16.09 -4.84
C TRP A 26 -0.37 14.64 -4.85
N PRO A 27 -1.10 14.24 -5.90
CA PRO A 27 -1.45 12.84 -6.08
C PRO A 27 -0.19 12.00 -6.26
N ALA A 28 -0.19 10.79 -5.70
CA ALA A 28 0.92 9.84 -5.81
C ALA A 28 1.33 9.54 -7.26
N SER A 29 0.38 9.59 -8.20
CA SER A 29 0.64 9.45 -9.63
C SER A 29 1.60 10.49 -10.20
N ARG A 30 1.71 11.68 -9.60
CA ARG A 30 2.67 12.73 -9.99
C ARG A 30 3.91 12.75 -9.12
N ALA A 31 3.76 12.53 -7.81
CA ALA A 31 4.87 12.60 -6.86
C ALA A 31 5.87 11.44 -7.02
N MET A 32 5.38 10.21 -7.20
CA MET A 32 6.22 9.00 -7.22
C MET A 32 7.18 8.94 -8.42
N PRO A 33 6.78 9.32 -9.65
CA PRO A 33 7.72 9.40 -10.77
C PRO A 33 8.88 10.38 -10.51
N ILE A 34 8.63 11.50 -9.85
CA ILE A 34 9.67 12.48 -9.53
C ILE A 34 10.67 11.88 -8.53
N ALA A 35 10.18 11.24 -7.47
CA ALA A 35 11.03 10.56 -6.50
C ALA A 35 11.89 9.46 -7.14
N TYR A 36 11.31 8.71 -8.08
CA TYR A 36 12.05 7.71 -8.86
C TYR A 36 13.16 8.35 -9.73
N VAL A 37 12.87 9.45 -10.42
CA VAL A 37 13.89 10.18 -11.21
C VAL A 37 15.02 10.67 -10.31
N VAL A 38 14.70 11.21 -9.12
CA VAL A 38 15.71 11.60 -8.12
C VAL A 38 16.58 10.40 -7.73
N ALA A 39 15.99 9.24 -7.46
CA ALA A 39 16.72 8.02 -7.11
C ALA A 39 17.64 7.54 -8.25
N VAL A 40 17.15 7.56 -9.50
CA VAL A 40 17.94 7.17 -10.68
C VAL A 40 19.13 8.10 -10.91
N ILE A 41 18.91 9.42 -10.83
CA ILE A 41 19.97 10.43 -10.98
C ILE A 41 21.05 10.20 -9.92
N LEU A 42 20.64 10.00 -8.67
CA LEU A 42 21.57 9.75 -7.57
C LEU A 42 22.35 8.45 -7.77
N ALA A 43 21.67 7.35 -8.08
CA ALA A 43 22.31 6.05 -8.30
C ALA A 43 23.37 6.12 -9.41
N TYR A 44 23.06 6.78 -10.53
CA TYR A 44 23.97 6.87 -11.66
C TYR A 44 25.12 7.86 -11.42
N TYR A 45 24.85 9.09 -10.96
CA TYR A 45 25.88 10.12 -10.88
C TYR A 45 26.68 10.11 -9.56
N ILE A 46 26.05 9.77 -8.44
CA ILE A 46 26.72 9.81 -7.12
C ILE A 46 27.35 8.46 -6.79
N TRP A 47 26.58 7.38 -6.94
CA TRP A 47 27.06 6.02 -6.64
C TRP A 47 27.67 5.30 -7.84
N GLN A 48 27.66 5.92 -9.04
CA GLN A 48 28.28 5.38 -10.25
C GLN A 48 27.79 3.95 -10.57
N VAL A 49 26.52 3.67 -10.25
CA VAL A 49 25.91 2.37 -10.51
C VAL A 49 25.82 2.16 -12.02
N PRO A 50 26.28 1.00 -12.55
CA PRO A 50 26.20 0.73 -13.98
C PRO A 50 24.77 0.88 -14.51
N ILE A 51 24.60 1.56 -15.65
CA ILE A 51 23.27 1.85 -16.21
C ILE A 51 22.44 0.58 -16.44
N ARG A 52 23.09 -0.55 -16.76
CA ARG A 52 22.43 -1.86 -16.91
C ARG A 52 21.77 -2.32 -15.62
N GLN A 53 22.41 -2.09 -14.48
CA GLN A 53 21.87 -2.45 -13.16
C GLN A 53 20.73 -1.51 -12.76
N VAL A 54 20.84 -0.22 -13.07
CA VAL A 54 19.74 0.74 -12.87
C VAL A 54 18.51 0.30 -13.67
N LEU A 55 18.66 0.03 -14.97
CA LEU A 55 17.56 -0.43 -15.82
C LEU A 55 16.97 -1.77 -15.34
N ALA A 56 17.80 -2.72 -14.92
CA ALA A 56 17.34 -3.99 -14.37
C ALA A 56 16.51 -3.78 -13.09
N ALA A 57 16.96 -2.90 -12.18
CA ALA A 57 16.21 -2.55 -10.97
C ALA A 57 14.89 -1.84 -11.31
N SER A 58 14.87 -0.96 -12.31
CA SER A 58 13.66 -0.31 -12.79
C SER A 58 12.63 -1.31 -13.33
N ILE A 59 13.07 -2.26 -14.17
CA ILE A 59 12.21 -3.33 -14.69
C ILE A 59 11.70 -4.20 -13.54
N ASN A 60 12.56 -4.57 -12.59
CA ASN A 60 12.14 -5.31 -11.41
C ASN A 60 11.07 -4.54 -10.61
N GLY A 61 11.24 -3.24 -10.42
CA GLY A 61 10.25 -2.38 -9.79
C GLY A 61 8.90 -2.37 -10.53
N LEU A 62 8.90 -2.38 -11.86
CA LEU A 62 7.67 -2.51 -12.66
C LEU A 62 6.99 -3.87 -12.49
N ILE A 63 7.78 -4.96 -12.43
CA ILE A 63 7.26 -6.30 -12.18
C ILE A 63 6.60 -6.35 -10.80
N VAL A 64 7.28 -5.84 -9.76
CA VAL A 64 6.73 -5.74 -8.40
C VAL A 64 5.42 -4.92 -8.39
N ALA A 65 5.39 -3.78 -9.06
CA ALA A 65 4.17 -2.98 -9.19
C ALA A 65 3.03 -3.75 -9.88
N GLY A 66 3.34 -4.51 -10.94
CA GLY A 66 2.38 -5.37 -11.62
C GLY A 66 1.81 -6.46 -10.71
N THR A 67 2.65 -7.11 -9.89
CA THR A 67 2.20 -8.08 -8.89
C THR A 67 1.24 -7.46 -7.87
N LEU A 68 1.55 -6.25 -7.39
CA LEU A 68 0.66 -5.53 -6.46
C LEU A 68 -0.69 -5.20 -7.12
N ILE A 69 -0.70 -4.74 -8.37
CA ILE A 69 -1.94 -4.48 -9.11
C ILE A 69 -2.77 -5.75 -9.26
N TYR A 70 -2.14 -6.89 -9.54
CA TYR A 70 -2.82 -8.18 -9.65
C TYR A 70 -3.50 -8.59 -8.33
N ILE A 71 -2.84 -8.38 -7.19
CA ILE A 71 -3.42 -8.63 -5.86
C ILE A 71 -4.63 -7.72 -5.62
N ILE A 72 -4.49 -6.41 -5.88
CA ILE A 72 -5.58 -5.44 -5.73
C ILE A 72 -6.77 -5.80 -6.62
N PHE A 73 -6.52 -6.22 -7.86
CA PHE A 73 -7.56 -6.69 -8.78
C PHE A 73 -8.36 -7.85 -8.17
N GLY A 74 -7.68 -8.88 -7.66
CA GLY A 74 -8.33 -10.01 -6.99
C GLY A 74 -9.17 -9.58 -5.78
N ALA A 75 -8.64 -8.68 -4.95
CA ALA A 75 -9.35 -8.15 -3.78
C ALA A 75 -10.62 -7.36 -4.17
N ILE A 76 -10.52 -6.47 -5.17
CA ILE A 76 -11.65 -5.69 -5.68
C ILE A 76 -12.71 -6.60 -6.32
N LEU A 77 -12.28 -7.62 -7.09
CA LEU A 77 -13.19 -8.60 -7.69
C LEU A 77 -13.96 -9.38 -6.63
N LEU A 78 -13.27 -9.84 -5.58
CA LEU A 78 -13.90 -10.54 -4.46
C LEU A 78 -14.87 -9.62 -3.72
N LEU A 79 -14.48 -8.38 -3.43
CA LEU A 79 -15.35 -7.40 -2.78
C LEU A 79 -16.63 -7.14 -3.58
N ASN A 80 -16.50 -6.89 -4.88
CA ASN A 80 -17.66 -6.66 -5.76
C ASN A 80 -18.55 -7.90 -5.83
N THR A 81 -17.96 -9.10 -5.89
CA THR A 81 -18.71 -10.36 -5.86
C THR A 81 -19.51 -10.49 -4.56
N LEU A 82 -18.90 -10.23 -3.40
CA LEU A 82 -19.57 -10.27 -2.09
C LEU A 82 -20.70 -9.22 -1.98
N GLN A 83 -20.50 -8.04 -2.55
CA GLN A 83 -21.52 -6.98 -2.58
C GLN A 83 -22.72 -7.38 -3.46
N LYS A 84 -22.46 -7.94 -4.64
CA LYS A 84 -23.51 -8.33 -5.60
C LYS A 84 -24.26 -9.59 -5.16
N SER A 85 -23.62 -10.51 -4.44
CA SER A 85 -24.25 -11.73 -3.93
C SER A 85 -25.06 -11.51 -2.65
N GLY A 86 -24.96 -10.34 -2.01
CA GLY A 86 -25.57 -10.08 -0.70
C GLY A 86 -24.82 -10.71 0.48
N ALA A 87 -23.66 -11.32 0.24
CA ALA A 87 -22.87 -11.96 1.29
C ALA A 87 -22.35 -10.97 2.33
N ILE A 88 -22.14 -9.70 1.97
CA ILE A 88 -21.78 -8.65 2.96
C ILE A 88 -22.85 -8.51 4.05
N GLN A 89 -24.14 -8.59 3.70
CA GLN A 89 -25.23 -8.53 4.66
C GLN A 89 -25.19 -9.72 5.62
N THR A 90 -24.93 -10.92 5.11
CA THR A 90 -24.75 -12.12 5.95
C THR A 90 -23.59 -11.97 6.91
N ILE A 91 -22.45 -11.45 6.46
CA ILE A 91 -21.28 -11.20 7.33
C ILE A 91 -21.64 -10.16 8.40
N ARG A 92 -22.34 -9.08 8.04
CA ARG A 92 -22.80 -8.05 8.97
C ARG A 92 -23.75 -8.59 10.03
N GLN A 93 -24.64 -9.50 9.65
CA GLN A 93 -25.54 -10.17 10.59
C GLN A 93 -24.75 -10.97 11.61
N GLY A 94 -23.76 -11.77 11.16
CA GLY A 94 -22.90 -12.54 12.06
C GLY A 94 -22.14 -11.71 13.10
N PHE A 95 -21.67 -10.50 12.73
CA PHE A 95 -21.06 -9.59 13.71
C PHE A 95 -22.08 -8.97 14.67
N SER A 96 -23.29 -8.69 14.20
CA SER A 96 -24.38 -8.15 15.03
C SER A 96 -24.90 -9.17 16.05
N ASP A 97 -24.85 -10.46 15.69
CA ASP A 97 -25.23 -11.57 16.57
C ASP A 97 -24.21 -11.77 17.72
N ILE A 98 -22.92 -11.42 17.51
CA ILE A 98 -21.92 -11.42 18.58
C ILE A 98 -22.15 -10.25 19.54
N THR A 99 -22.30 -9.05 18.99
CA THR A 99 -22.56 -7.85 19.80
C THR A 99 -23.23 -6.76 18.96
N PRO A 100 -24.24 -6.05 19.50
CA PRO A 100 -24.84 -4.90 18.84
C PRO A 100 -23.99 -3.62 18.96
N ASP A 101 -22.94 -3.59 19.80
CA ASP A 101 -22.09 -2.40 19.96
C ASP A 101 -21.09 -2.25 18.81
N ARG A 102 -21.29 -1.23 17.97
CA ARG A 102 -20.43 -0.91 16.83
C ARG A 102 -18.98 -0.67 17.21
N ARG A 103 -18.70 -0.15 18.41
CA ARG A 103 -17.33 0.09 18.89
C ARG A 103 -16.58 -1.23 19.06
N ILE A 104 -17.25 -2.22 19.64
CA ILE A 104 -16.68 -3.56 19.84
C ILE A 104 -16.54 -4.28 18.49
N GLN A 105 -17.51 -4.14 17.58
CA GLN A 105 -17.41 -4.68 16.22
C GLN A 105 -16.19 -4.13 15.46
N VAL A 106 -15.94 -2.82 15.53
CA VAL A 106 -14.77 -2.20 14.91
C VAL A 106 -13.48 -2.79 15.47
N ILE A 107 -13.38 -3.01 16.79
CA ILE A 107 -12.20 -3.65 17.39
C ILE A 107 -12.04 -5.09 16.90
N ILE A 108 -13.11 -5.88 16.84
CA ILE A 108 -13.06 -7.26 16.33
C ILE A 108 -12.57 -7.28 14.88
N ILE A 109 -13.06 -6.38 14.04
CA ILE A 109 -12.71 -6.36 12.61
C ILE A 109 -11.32 -5.79 12.37
N ALA A 110 -11.00 -4.66 12.99
CA ALA A 110 -9.72 -3.99 12.82
C ALA A 110 -8.57 -4.80 13.43
N TRP A 111 -8.80 -5.43 14.59
CA TRP A 111 -7.76 -6.11 15.35
C TRP A 111 -7.71 -7.61 15.08
N LEU A 112 -8.82 -8.35 15.25
CA LEU A 112 -8.81 -9.82 15.12
C LEU A 112 -8.86 -10.26 13.65
N PHE A 113 -9.88 -9.81 12.91
CA PHE A 113 -10.02 -10.16 11.50
C PHE A 113 -8.88 -9.58 10.66
N GLY A 114 -8.52 -8.31 10.90
CA GLY A 114 -7.39 -7.67 10.24
C GLY A 114 -6.08 -8.42 10.46
N SER A 115 -5.73 -8.79 11.69
CA SER A 115 -4.51 -9.54 11.99
C SER A 115 -4.54 -10.96 11.40
N PHE A 116 -5.70 -11.62 11.36
CA PHE A 116 -5.84 -12.93 10.71
C PHE A 116 -5.59 -12.86 9.20
N ILE A 117 -6.11 -11.83 8.54
CA ILE A 117 -5.86 -11.61 7.12
C ILE A 117 -4.40 -11.24 6.86
N GLU A 118 -3.77 -10.43 7.72
CA GLU A 118 -2.33 -10.13 7.58
C GLU A 118 -1.48 -11.39 7.77
N GLY A 119 -1.82 -12.22 8.76
CA GLY A 119 -1.12 -13.47 9.03
C GLY A 119 -1.22 -14.51 7.91
N SER A 120 -2.27 -14.45 7.09
CA SER A 120 -2.47 -15.35 5.95
C SER A 120 -1.97 -14.79 4.61
N ALA A 121 -2.04 -13.46 4.40
CA ALA A 121 -1.68 -12.80 3.15
C ALA A 121 -0.28 -12.15 3.15
N GLY A 122 0.26 -11.81 4.31
CA GLY A 122 1.65 -11.37 4.50
C GLY A 122 1.97 -9.89 4.23
N PHE A 123 1.09 -9.10 3.60
CA PHE A 123 1.29 -7.65 3.46
C PHE A 123 0.04 -6.86 3.07
N GLY A 124 -0.37 -5.87 3.88
CA GLY A 124 -1.25 -4.73 3.50
C GLY A 124 -2.66 -5.09 3.02
N THR A 125 -2.98 -6.37 2.97
CA THR A 125 -4.25 -6.98 2.54
C THR A 125 -5.42 -6.71 3.50
N PRO A 126 -5.22 -6.60 4.83
CA PRO A 126 -6.27 -6.25 5.77
C PRO A 126 -6.93 -4.93 5.44
N ALA A 127 -6.16 -3.91 5.06
CA ALA A 127 -6.73 -2.61 4.69
C ALA A 127 -7.65 -2.74 3.47
N ALA A 128 -7.29 -3.57 2.48
CA ALA A 128 -8.08 -3.76 1.28
C ALA A 128 -9.40 -4.53 1.52
N VAL A 129 -9.44 -5.43 2.51
CA VAL A 129 -10.60 -6.31 2.77
C VAL A 129 -11.43 -5.85 3.97
N ALA A 130 -10.79 -5.44 5.06
CA ALA A 130 -11.46 -5.05 6.30
C ALA A 130 -12.13 -3.67 6.18
N VAL A 131 -11.55 -2.71 5.43
CA VAL A 131 -12.14 -1.37 5.27
C VAL A 131 -13.51 -1.42 4.60
N PRO A 132 -13.71 -2.10 3.45
CA PRO A 132 -15.04 -2.25 2.87
C PRO A 132 -16.06 -2.90 3.80
N LEU A 133 -15.59 -3.83 4.65
CA LEU A 133 -16.43 -4.50 5.64
C LEU A 133 -16.89 -3.52 6.73
N MET A 134 -15.98 -2.68 7.24
CA MET A 134 -16.29 -1.62 8.21
C MET A 134 -17.25 -0.58 7.61
N VAL A 135 -17.04 -0.17 6.34
CA VAL A 135 -17.96 0.74 5.64
C VAL A 135 -19.35 0.12 5.50
N GLY A 136 -19.43 -1.20 5.25
CA GLY A 136 -20.71 -1.92 5.18
C GLY A 136 -21.46 -2.02 6.52
N LEU A 137 -20.77 -1.86 7.65
CA LEU A 137 -21.35 -1.94 8.99
C LEU A 137 -22.01 -0.63 9.46
N GLY A 138 -21.65 0.49 8.84
CA GLY A 138 -22.19 1.83 9.12
C GLY A 138 -21.40 2.57 10.17
#